data_AF-A0A7J8LG94-F1
#
_entry.id   AF-A0A7J8LG94-F1
#
_cell.length_a   1.000
_cell.length_b   1.000
_cell.length_c   1.000
_cell.angle_alpha   90.00
_cell.angle_beta   90.00
_cell.angle_gamma   90.00
#
_symmetry.space_group_name_H-M   'P 1'
#
loop_
_entity.id
_entity.type
_entity.pdbx_description
1 polymer ?
#
loop_
_entity_poly.entity_id
_entity_poly.type
_entity_poly.pdbx_seq_one_letter_code
_entity_poly.pdbx_strand_id
1 'polypeptide(L)'
;MPPKQASKADLAKKQKIIEDKTFGLKNKNKSKNVQKYVQNLKQSVQPKPDPSKTAQKKKKEEEKAKEKELNDLFKIAVTQPKVPVGVDPKSILCEFYKAGQCVKGFKCKFSHDLNVQRKGEKIDIYSDKRDQETMEDWDQATLEKVVESKGKEYQQNKPTDI
;
A
#
# COMPACT_ATOMS: atom_id res chain seq x y z
N MET A 1 -15.47 -7.80 -36.27
CA MET A 1 -15.93 -6.39 -36.34
C MET A 1 -16.37 -5.94 -34.95
N PRO A 2 -15.82 -4.85 -34.38
CA PRO A 2 -16.20 -4.39 -33.04
C PRO A 2 -17.61 -3.77 -33.03
N PRO A 3 -18.45 -4.02 -32.01
CA PRO A 3 -19.82 -3.55 -31.98
C PRO A 3 -19.84 -2.02 -31.73
N LYS A 4 -20.53 -1.33 -32.62
CA LYS A 4 -20.75 0.12 -32.65
C LYS A 4 -21.40 0.55 -31.33
N GLN A 5 -20.68 1.34 -30.53
CA GLN A 5 -21.20 1.90 -29.28
C GLN A 5 -22.44 2.75 -29.62
N ALA A 6 -23.59 2.42 -29.02
CA ALA A 6 -24.80 3.21 -29.15
C ALA A 6 -24.53 4.65 -28.68
N SER A 7 -24.93 5.63 -29.48
CA SER A 7 -24.59 7.02 -29.25
C SER A 7 -25.29 7.55 -27.97
N LYS A 8 -24.65 8.48 -27.25
CA LYS A 8 -25.25 9.17 -26.09
C LYS A 8 -26.63 9.78 -26.41
N ALA A 9 -26.86 10.16 -27.66
CA ALA A 9 -28.13 10.70 -28.15
C ALA A 9 -29.26 9.65 -28.14
N ASP A 10 -28.96 8.39 -28.47
CA ASP A 10 -29.95 7.31 -28.48
C ASP A 10 -30.35 6.91 -27.05
N LEU A 11 -29.43 6.99 -26.09
CA LEU A 11 -29.72 6.78 -24.67
C LEU A 11 -30.62 7.89 -24.11
N ALA A 12 -30.37 9.15 -24.47
CA ALA A 12 -31.19 10.28 -24.04
C ALA A 12 -32.61 10.22 -24.63
N LYS A 13 -32.76 9.84 -25.91
CA LYS A 13 -34.09 9.62 -26.53
C LYS A 13 -34.86 8.50 -25.82
N LYS A 14 -34.18 7.40 -25.49
CA LYS A 14 -34.77 6.29 -24.73
C LYS A 14 -35.18 6.69 -23.31
N GLN A 15 -34.37 7.51 -22.62
CA GLN A 15 -34.71 8.05 -21.30
C GLN A 15 -35.95 8.96 -21.37
N LYS A 16 -36.04 9.84 -22.36
CA LYS A 16 -37.24 10.68 -22.58
C LYS A 16 -38.49 9.85 -22.84
N ILE A 17 -38.40 8.76 -23.62
CA ILE A 17 -39.53 7.84 -23.86
C ILE A 17 -39.98 7.15 -22.55
N ILE A 18 -39.06 6.78 -21.67
CA ILE A 18 -39.38 6.23 -20.35
C ILE A 18 -40.07 7.29 -19.48
N GLU A 19 -39.53 8.51 -19.46
CA GLU A 19 -40.09 9.61 -18.67
C GLU A 19 -41.49 9.98 -19.13
N ASP A 20 -41.75 9.97 -20.44
CA ASP A 20 -43.04 10.27 -21.06
C ASP A 20 -44.07 9.15 -20.78
N LYS A 21 -43.69 7.88 -21.00
CA LYS A 21 -44.54 6.72 -20.66
C LYS A 21 -44.81 6.56 -19.16
N THR A 22 -43.97 7.15 -18.31
CA THR A 22 -44.16 7.15 -16.85
C THR A 22 -44.66 8.48 -16.30
N PHE A 23 -44.87 9.51 -17.15
CA PHE A 23 -45.17 10.88 -16.75
C PHE A 23 -46.50 11.01 -15.99
N GLY A 24 -47.55 10.33 -16.47
CA GLY A 24 -48.87 10.33 -15.83
C GLY A 24 -49.04 9.35 -14.66
N LEU A 25 -48.12 8.40 -14.49
CA LEU A 25 -48.17 7.40 -13.40
C LEU A 25 -47.59 7.94 -12.08
N LYS A 26 -46.89 9.08 -12.12
CA LYS A 26 -46.22 9.68 -10.95
C LYS A 26 -47.16 9.97 -9.77
N ASN A 27 -48.43 10.32 -10.04
CA ASN A 27 -49.42 10.58 -8.99
C ASN A 27 -50.10 9.30 -8.44
N LYS A 28 -49.89 8.14 -9.10
CA LYS A 28 -50.41 6.81 -8.71
C LYS A 28 -49.30 5.81 -8.33
N ASN A 29 -48.05 6.27 -8.21
CA ASN A 29 -46.86 5.49 -7.84
C ASN A 29 -46.89 4.88 -6.43
N LYS A 30 -47.94 5.11 -5.64
CA LYS A 30 -48.14 4.47 -4.34
C LYS A 30 -48.65 3.03 -4.46
N SER A 31 -49.26 2.66 -5.60
CA SER A 31 -49.72 1.28 -5.84
C SER A 31 -48.57 0.36 -6.25
N LYS A 32 -48.46 -0.80 -5.58
CA LYS A 32 -47.46 -1.84 -5.90
C LYS A 32 -47.53 -2.31 -7.35
N ASN A 33 -48.70 -2.27 -7.98
CA ASN A 33 -48.90 -2.66 -9.38
C ASN A 33 -48.32 -1.61 -10.34
N VAL A 34 -48.47 -0.33 -10.01
CA VAL A 34 -47.89 0.78 -10.78
C VAL A 34 -46.37 0.78 -10.66
N GLN A 35 -45.83 0.51 -9.46
CA GLN A 35 -44.39 0.35 -9.25
C GLN A 35 -43.80 -0.80 -10.08
N LYS A 36 -44.45 -1.98 -10.08
CA LYS A 36 -44.04 -3.12 -10.92
C LYS A 36 -44.09 -2.81 -12.41
N TYR A 37 -45.13 -2.11 -12.87
CA TYR A 37 -45.24 -1.69 -14.27
C TYR A 37 -44.12 -0.72 -14.69
N VAL A 38 -43.83 0.29 -13.87
CA VAL A 38 -42.72 1.23 -14.09
C VAL A 38 -41.37 0.50 -14.08
N GLN A 39 -41.19 -0.48 -13.18
CA GLN A 39 -39.96 -1.28 -13.10
C GLN A 39 -39.76 -2.17 -14.32
N ASN A 40 -40.83 -2.82 -14.80
CA ASN A 40 -40.80 -3.65 -16.02
C ASN A 40 -40.48 -2.81 -17.26
N LEU A 41 -41.11 -1.64 -17.42
CA LEU A 41 -40.82 -0.72 -18.52
C LEU A 41 -39.36 -0.23 -18.51
N LYS A 42 -38.82 0.10 -17.33
CA LYS A 42 -37.40 0.47 -17.19
C LYS A 42 -36.46 -0.67 -17.56
N GLN A 43 -36.80 -1.91 -17.20
CA GLN A 43 -36.00 -3.09 -17.57
C GLN A 43 -36.06 -3.42 -19.07
N SER A 44 -37.18 -3.16 -19.75
CA SER A 44 -37.32 -3.41 -21.19
C SER A 44 -36.57 -2.41 -22.08
N VAL A 45 -36.33 -1.19 -21.59
CA VAL A 45 -35.69 -0.12 -22.40
C VAL A 45 -34.18 0.00 -22.13
N GLN A 46 -33.72 -0.41 -20.95
CA GLN A 46 -32.28 -0.50 -20.66
C GLN A 46 -31.66 -1.64 -21.48
N PRO A 47 -30.63 -1.38 -22.31
CA PRO A 47 -29.91 -2.44 -23.00
C PRO A 47 -29.28 -3.36 -21.95
N LYS A 48 -29.67 -4.65 -21.95
CA LYS A 48 -29.03 -5.68 -21.13
C LYS A 48 -27.53 -5.66 -21.46
N PRO A 49 -26.64 -5.30 -20.50
CA PRO A 49 -25.22 -5.43 -20.74
C PRO A 49 -24.89 -6.92 -20.85
N ASP A 50 -24.07 -7.30 -21.84
CA ASP A 50 -23.64 -8.68 -22.04
C ASP A 50 -23.22 -9.32 -20.70
N PRO A 51 -23.76 -10.50 -20.33
CA PRO A 51 -23.48 -11.13 -19.03
C PRO A 51 -21.98 -11.39 -18.82
N SER A 52 -21.23 -11.61 -19.91
CA SER A 52 -19.77 -11.84 -19.88
C SER A 52 -18.96 -10.60 -19.43
N LYS A 53 -19.31 -9.39 -19.90
CA LYS A 53 -18.60 -8.16 -19.50
C LYS A 53 -19.03 -7.64 -18.12
N THR A 54 -20.25 -7.96 -17.71
CA THR A 54 -20.80 -7.55 -16.41
C THR A 54 -20.24 -8.43 -15.28
N ALA A 55 -20.04 -9.72 -15.53
CA ALA A 55 -19.41 -10.64 -14.57
C ALA A 55 -17.93 -10.30 -14.32
N GLN A 56 -17.15 -9.95 -15.35
CA GLN A 56 -15.74 -9.57 -15.19
C GLN A 56 -15.56 -8.23 -14.46
N LYS A 57 -16.43 -7.24 -14.71
CA LYS A 57 -16.39 -5.97 -13.97
C LYS A 57 -16.76 -6.16 -12.50
N LYS A 58 -17.78 -6.96 -12.20
CA LYS A 58 -18.15 -7.29 -10.82
C LYS A 58 -17.05 -8.02 -10.07
N LYS A 59 -16.38 -9.01 -10.68
CA LYS A 59 -15.24 -9.70 -10.06
C LYS A 59 -14.08 -8.75 -9.75
N LYS A 60 -13.72 -7.85 -10.68
CA LYS A 60 -12.64 -6.86 -10.46
C LYS A 60 -12.98 -5.81 -9.39
N GLU A 61 -14.26 -5.48 -9.25
CA GLU A 61 -14.73 -4.53 -8.23
C GLU A 61 -14.82 -5.18 -6.85
N GLU A 62 -15.21 -6.45 -6.79
CA GLU A 62 -15.21 -7.27 -5.58
C GLU A 62 -13.78 -7.58 -5.10
N GLU A 63 -12.86 -7.87 -6.01
CA GLU A 63 -11.44 -8.07 -5.70
C GLU A 63 -10.81 -6.79 -5.14
N LYS A 64 -11.11 -5.63 -5.75
CA LYS A 64 -10.71 -4.32 -5.21
C LYS A 64 -11.38 -3.99 -3.89
N ALA A 65 -12.59 -4.47 -3.63
CA ALA A 65 -13.24 -4.30 -2.33
C ALA A 65 -12.56 -5.17 -1.27
N LYS A 66 -12.25 -6.44 -1.58
CA LYS A 66 -11.49 -7.35 -0.72
C LYS A 66 -10.08 -6.81 -0.44
N GLU A 67 -9.39 -6.28 -1.44
CA GLU A 67 -8.07 -5.67 -1.26
C GLU A 67 -8.12 -4.43 -0.35
N LYS A 68 -9.19 -3.63 -0.44
CA LYS A 68 -9.42 -2.50 0.48
C LYS A 68 -9.71 -2.96 1.91
N GLU A 69 -10.58 -3.97 2.09
CA GLU A 69 -10.87 -4.53 3.41
C GLU A 69 -9.62 -5.13 4.06
N LEU A 70 -8.80 -5.85 3.29
CA LEU A 70 -7.52 -6.36 3.78
C LEU A 70 -6.58 -5.23 4.18
N ASN A 71 -6.45 -4.19 3.35
CA ASN A 71 -5.59 -3.04 3.64
C ASN A 71 -6.06 -2.30 4.92
N ASP A 72 -7.37 -2.12 5.10
CA ASP A 72 -7.91 -1.51 6.31
C ASP A 72 -7.70 -2.38 7.57
N LEU A 73 -7.73 -3.70 7.43
CA LEU A 73 -7.39 -4.62 8.54
C LEU A 73 -5.90 -4.54 8.91
N PHE A 74 -5.01 -4.47 7.92
CA PHE A 74 -3.56 -4.41 8.15
C PHE A 74 -3.05 -3.04 8.65
N LYS A 75 -3.80 -1.95 8.41
CA LYS A 75 -3.46 -0.62 8.95
C LYS A 75 -3.46 -0.55 10.48
N ILE A 76 -4.20 -1.42 11.16
CA ILE A 76 -4.33 -1.41 12.62
C ILE A 76 -3.00 -1.80 13.30
N ALA A 77 -2.13 -2.54 12.61
CA ALA A 77 -0.88 -3.04 13.19
C ALA A 77 0.24 -1.99 13.30
N VAL A 78 0.15 -0.86 12.59
CA VAL A 78 1.23 0.16 12.55
C VAL A 78 0.83 1.37 13.37
N THR A 79 1.23 1.40 14.65
CA THR A 79 0.97 2.52 15.56
C THR A 79 2.20 3.40 15.69
N GLN A 80 2.10 4.62 15.18
CA GLN A 80 3.21 5.58 15.18
C GLN A 80 3.57 6.04 16.62
N PRO A 81 4.84 5.95 17.05
CA PRO A 81 5.32 6.43 18.33
C PRO A 81 5.02 7.91 18.50
N LYS A 82 4.57 8.28 19.69
CA LYS A 82 4.39 9.68 20.06
C LYS A 82 5.78 10.34 20.12
N VAL A 83 5.93 11.43 19.38
CA VAL A 83 7.17 12.21 19.35
C VAL A 83 7.41 12.81 20.74
N PRO A 84 8.59 12.59 21.35
CA PRO A 84 8.95 13.25 22.61
C PRO A 84 9.08 14.77 22.43
N VAL A 85 8.69 15.52 23.44
CA VAL A 85 8.63 16.98 23.40
C VAL A 85 10.05 17.54 23.27
N GLY A 86 10.33 18.30 22.20
CA GLY A 86 11.65 18.89 21.93
C GLY A 86 12.41 18.29 20.75
N VAL A 87 11.94 17.18 20.16
CA VAL A 87 12.53 16.59 18.95
C VAL A 87 11.69 16.94 17.73
N ASP A 88 12.33 17.45 16.67
CA ASP A 88 11.64 17.74 15.42
C ASP A 88 11.01 16.48 14.83
N PRO A 89 9.69 16.45 14.59
CA PRO A 89 8.99 15.27 14.08
C PRO A 89 9.54 14.74 12.76
N LYS A 90 10.19 15.62 11.97
CA LYS A 90 10.79 15.33 10.67
C LYS A 90 12.16 14.65 10.77
N SER A 91 12.77 14.62 11.95
CA SER A 91 13.98 13.83 12.23
C SER A 91 13.66 12.39 12.62
N ILE A 92 12.38 12.02 12.72
CA ILE A 92 11.92 10.67 13.06
C ILE A 92 11.33 10.05 11.81
N LEU A 93 11.71 8.80 11.53
CA LEU A 93 11.19 8.06 10.39
C LEU A 93 9.68 7.84 10.51
N CYS A 94 8.95 8.07 9.43
CA CYS A 94 7.55 7.72 9.35
C CYS A 94 7.39 6.20 9.28
N GLU A 95 6.83 5.58 10.31
CA GLU A 95 6.56 4.14 10.31
C GLU A 95 5.58 3.71 9.22
N PHE A 96 4.59 4.55 8.90
CA PHE A 96 3.71 4.29 7.75
C PHE A 96 4.46 4.34 6.42
N TYR A 97 5.55 5.11 6.33
CA TYR A 97 6.40 5.12 5.13
C TYR A 97 7.29 3.88 5.08
N LYS A 98 7.83 3.46 6.23
CA LYS A 98 8.54 2.18 6.37
C LYS A 98 7.66 0.98 5.99
N ALA A 99 6.37 1.04 6.31
CA ALA A 99 5.37 0.04 5.93
C ALA A 99 4.78 0.24 4.52
N GLY A 100 5.18 1.28 3.77
CA GLY A 100 4.68 1.55 2.42
C GLY A 100 3.23 2.05 2.34
N GLN A 101 2.60 2.38 3.47
CA GLN A 101 1.19 2.79 3.58
C GLN A 101 1.01 4.29 3.84
N CYS A 102 2.07 5.10 3.77
CA CYS A 102 1.97 6.53 4.08
C CYS A 102 1.19 7.31 2.99
N VAL A 103 -0.03 7.71 3.31
CA VAL A 103 -0.89 8.54 2.44
C VAL A 103 -0.45 10.01 2.39
N LYS A 104 0.34 10.46 3.37
CA LYS A 104 0.72 11.88 3.53
C LYS A 104 1.83 12.32 2.57
N GLY A 105 2.59 11.39 1.98
CA GLY A 105 3.63 11.69 1.00
C GLY A 105 4.59 12.79 1.49
N PHE A 106 4.87 13.77 0.63
CA PHE A 106 5.76 14.91 0.93
C PHE A 106 5.27 15.83 2.06
N LYS A 107 3.97 15.81 2.39
CA LYS A 107 3.40 16.60 3.49
C LYS A 107 3.39 15.84 4.81
N CYS A 108 4.06 14.69 4.89
CA CYS A 108 4.17 13.94 6.13
C CYS A 108 4.95 14.74 7.19
N LYS A 109 4.43 14.72 8.42
CA LYS A 109 5.08 15.32 9.60
C LYS A 109 6.38 14.58 9.97
N PHE A 110 6.50 13.32 9.54
CA PHE A 110 7.62 12.42 9.79
C PHE A 110 8.48 12.25 8.54
N SER A 111 9.75 11.89 8.72
CA SER A 111 10.71 11.73 7.64
C SER A 111 10.34 10.55 6.73
N HIS A 112 10.48 10.74 5.42
CA HIS A 112 10.38 9.68 4.41
C HIS A 112 11.78 9.28 3.90
N ASP A 113 12.80 9.48 4.73
CA ASP A 113 14.17 9.14 4.38
C ASP A 113 14.62 7.98 5.26
N LEU A 114 14.77 6.79 4.65
CA LEU A 114 15.23 5.58 5.32
C LEU A 114 16.60 5.77 5.99
N ASN A 115 17.39 6.73 5.51
CA ASN A 115 18.71 7.02 6.06
C ASN A 115 18.65 7.75 7.41
N VAL A 116 17.50 8.31 7.78
CA VAL A 116 17.31 8.98 9.09
C VAL A 116 17.41 7.98 10.24
N GLN A 117 17.04 6.71 10.03
CA GLN A 117 17.20 5.65 11.04
C GLN A 117 18.67 5.21 11.19
N ARG A 118 19.55 5.52 10.22
CA ARG A 118 20.99 5.23 10.30
C ARG A 118 21.80 6.30 11.02
N LYS A 119 21.16 7.30 11.60
CA LYS A 119 21.79 8.14 12.64
C LYS A 119 21.98 7.32 13.91
N GLY A 120 22.76 6.24 13.83
CA GLY A 120 23.55 5.80 14.97
C GLY A 120 24.42 6.99 15.37
N GLU A 121 24.67 7.12 16.67
CA GLU A 121 25.59 8.13 17.19
C GLU A 121 26.83 8.13 16.31
N LYS A 122 27.16 9.29 15.72
CA LYS A 122 28.47 9.44 15.10
C LYS A 122 29.45 9.28 16.25
N ILE A 123 30.04 8.10 16.34
CA ILE A 123 31.18 7.85 17.21
C ILE A 123 32.24 8.84 16.72
N ASP A 124 32.38 9.94 17.45
CA ASP A 124 33.38 10.96 17.18
C ASP A 124 34.74 10.36 17.52
N ILE A 125 35.74 10.65 16.70
CA ILE A 125 37.08 10.05 16.80
C ILE A 125 37.73 10.35 18.16
N TYR A 126 37.31 11.42 18.83
CA TYR A 126 37.74 11.80 20.18
C TYR A 126 36.93 11.18 21.32
N SER A 127 35.79 10.56 21.01
CA SER A 127 34.89 9.88 21.96
C SER A 127 34.90 8.36 21.83
N ASP A 128 35.57 7.86 20.80
CA ASP A 128 35.74 6.44 20.54
C ASP A 128 36.73 5.83 21.54
N LYS A 129 36.22 5.15 22.57
CA LYS A 129 37.05 4.46 23.57
C LYS A 129 37.71 3.18 23.05
N ARG A 130 37.44 2.76 21.81
CA ARG A 130 38.04 1.55 21.24
C ARG A 130 39.55 1.67 21.05
N ASP A 131 40.07 2.88 20.86
CA ASP A 131 41.51 3.14 20.73
C ASP A 131 42.23 3.18 22.09
N GLN A 132 41.52 2.96 23.20
CA GLN A 132 42.08 2.98 24.54
C GLN A 132 42.51 1.59 25.04
N GLU A 133 42.16 0.51 24.35
CA GLU A 133 42.68 -0.84 24.62
C GLU A 133 44.01 -1.03 23.89
N THR A 134 45.10 -0.77 24.61
CA THR A 134 46.44 -1.16 24.19
C THR A 134 46.62 -2.69 24.27
N MET A 135 47.43 -3.28 23.40
CA MET A 135 47.73 -4.74 23.33
C MET A 135 48.23 -5.34 24.65
N GLU A 136 48.55 -4.49 25.63
CA GLU A 136 48.98 -4.81 26.99
C GLU A 136 47.83 -5.28 27.89
N ASP A 137 46.58 -4.92 27.58
CA ASP A 137 45.36 -5.34 28.33
C ASP A 137 44.72 -6.62 27.74
N TRP A 138 45.37 -7.25 26.76
CA TRP A 138 44.83 -8.45 26.10
C TRP A 138 45.12 -9.70 26.94
N ASP A 139 44.06 -10.28 27.52
CA ASP A 139 44.15 -11.57 28.21
C ASP A 139 44.57 -12.70 27.24
N GLN A 140 45.24 -13.73 27.78
CA GLN A 140 45.69 -14.93 27.05
C GLN A 140 44.60 -15.55 26.15
N ALA A 141 43.33 -15.53 26.59
CA ALA A 141 42.21 -16.04 25.82
C ALA A 141 41.83 -15.18 24.59
N THR A 142 42.07 -13.87 24.64
CA THR A 142 41.88 -12.98 23.47
C THR A 142 43.02 -13.12 22.47
N LEU A 143 44.25 -13.28 22.96
CA LEU A 143 45.43 -13.57 22.14
C LEU A 143 45.26 -14.87 21.36
N GLU A 144 44.84 -15.95 22.02
CA GLU A 144 44.60 -17.24 21.37
C GLU A 144 43.54 -17.16 20.26
N LYS A 145 42.47 -16.40 20.46
CA LYS A 145 41.42 -16.17 19.44
C LYS A 145 41.94 -15.37 18.24
N VAL A 146 42.77 -14.35 18.47
CA VAL A 146 43.36 -13.55 17.39
C VAL A 146 44.37 -14.39 16.59
N VAL A 147 45.17 -15.22 17.27
CA VAL A 147 46.09 -16.16 16.61
C VAL A 147 45.34 -17.21 15.80
N GLU A 148 44.26 -17.78 16.34
CA GLU A 148 43.47 -18.78 15.62
C GLU A 148 42.76 -18.19 14.39
N SER A 149 42.23 -16.97 14.51
CA SER A 149 41.59 -16.27 13.39
C SER A 149 42.60 -15.89 12.29
N LYS A 150 43.77 -15.35 12.64
CA LYS A 150 44.83 -15.07 11.66
C LYS A 150 45.46 -16.34 11.08
N GLY A 151 45.58 -17.40 11.85
CA GLY A 151 46.08 -18.70 11.39
C GLY A 151 45.15 -19.36 10.36
N LYS A 152 43.83 -19.15 10.48
CA LYS A 152 42.84 -19.59 9.48
C LYS A 152 42.90 -18.74 8.20
N GLU A 153 43.15 -17.44 8.32
CA GLU A 153 43.29 -16.53 7.19
C GLU A 153 44.60 -16.77 6.41
N TYR A 154 45.67 -17.14 7.12
CA TYR A 154 46.98 -17.49 6.57
C TYR A 154 47.12 -18.98 6.24
N GLN A 155 46.20 -19.56 5.47
CA GLN A 155 46.43 -20.85 4.82
C GLN A 155 47.31 -20.67 3.58
N GLN A 156 48.63 -20.56 3.80
CA GLN A 156 49.70 -20.43 2.79
C GLN A 156 49.94 -21.69 1.93
N ASN A 157 48.99 -22.59 1.78
CA ASN A 157 49.15 -23.74 0.89
C ASN A 157 47.81 -24.09 0.24
N LYS A 158 47.37 -23.25 -0.71
CA LYS A 158 46.55 -23.77 -1.80
C LYS A 158 47.52 -24.37 -2.81
N PRO A 159 47.49 -25.70 -3.08
CA PRO A 159 48.35 -26.29 -4.10
C PRO A 159 48.10 -25.56 -5.43
N THR A 160 49.15 -25.10 -6.08
CA THR A 160 49.05 -24.63 -7.46
C THR A 160 48.76 -25.83 -8.35
N ASP A 161 47.57 -25.89 -8.93
CA ASP A 161 47.23 -26.86 -9.97
C ASP A 161 48.13 -26.61 -11.19
N ILE A 162 48.87 -27.65 -11.61
CA ILE A 162 49.62 -27.72 -12.88
C ILE A 162 48.78 -28.46 -13.90
#